data_AF-A0A660Q4B7-F1
#
_entry.id   AF-A0A660Q4B7-F1
#
_cell.length_a   1.000
_cell.length_b   1.000
_cell.length_c   1.000
_cell.angle_alpha   90.00
_cell.angle_beta   90.00
_cell.angle_gamma   90.00
#
_symmetry.space_group_name_H-M   'P 1'
#
loop_
_entity.id
_entity.type
_entity.pdbx_description
1 polymer ?
#
loop_
_entity_poly.entity_id
_entity_poly.type
_entity_poly.pdbx_seq_one_letter_code
_entity_poly.pdbx_strand_id
1 'polypeptide(L)'
;MSYTNTELVRKHVSFDETTGGVRREYPVIFPDQEWVDIPGRNLAENSVIVKAVRDYAPVFEEITTVQGILMLSNECLLRGSVTVASDSSLGIIFRENIDYSVECSGGIIRLIEGGSIPADSRVAVWYYYYSRYNEGSDYSVDYDKGMIRRLTNSDIQPGQTVLIDYDLLSASVDDDLIAGAVSEANAIIEKQIDPDGQYGADIALQTAATYLAVSILCRMAAAGGLLAGSTGYHNASAWLELGENYRRDYENLLKSFRVRSSRLSGPAHS
;
A
#
# COMPACT_ATOMS: atom_id res chain seq x y z
N MET A 1 33.99 -13.10 6.17
CA MET A 1 33.35 -13.16 4.83
C MET A 1 31.91 -13.53 5.09
N SER A 2 30.92 -12.88 4.48
CA SER A 2 29.52 -13.21 4.70
C SER A 2 29.13 -14.51 4.00
N TYR A 3 28.48 -15.42 4.71
CA TYR A 3 28.03 -16.72 4.17
C TYR A 3 26.72 -16.60 3.39
N THR A 4 25.87 -15.60 3.69
CA THR A 4 24.67 -15.28 2.91
C THR A 4 24.57 -13.79 2.61
N ASN A 5 23.69 -13.42 1.69
CA ASN A 5 23.43 -12.05 1.25
C ASN A 5 21.95 -11.84 0.89
N THR A 6 21.56 -10.59 0.68
CA THR A 6 20.18 -10.19 0.39
C THR A 6 19.64 -10.85 -0.89
N GLU A 7 20.46 -10.98 -1.93
CA GLU A 7 20.06 -11.62 -3.20
C GLU A 7 19.71 -13.11 -3.03
N LEU A 8 20.44 -13.84 -2.18
CA LEU A 8 20.17 -15.25 -1.90
C LEU A 8 18.87 -15.40 -1.12
N VAL A 9 18.63 -14.57 -0.11
CA VAL A 9 17.39 -14.61 0.68
C VAL A 9 16.16 -14.28 -0.17
N ARG A 10 16.26 -13.31 -1.09
CA ARG A 10 15.17 -12.96 -2.03
C ARG A 10 14.73 -14.10 -2.95
N LYS A 11 15.59 -15.10 -3.19
CA LYS A 11 15.20 -16.30 -3.98
C LYS A 11 14.26 -17.25 -3.22
N HIS A 12 14.18 -17.11 -1.89
CA HIS A 12 13.44 -18.01 -1.01
C HIS A 12 12.14 -17.41 -0.48
N VAL A 13 12.11 -16.09 -0.37
CA VAL A 13 10.94 -15.34 0.09
C VAL A 13 10.78 -14.17 -0.87
N SER A 14 9.70 -14.22 -1.64
CA SER A 14 9.14 -13.02 -2.22
C SER A 14 8.11 -12.54 -1.21
N PHE A 15 8.34 -11.39 -0.61
CA PHE A 15 7.20 -10.63 -0.15
C PHE A 15 6.53 -10.18 -1.44
N ASP A 16 5.41 -10.82 -1.80
CA ASP A 16 4.53 -10.17 -2.74
C ASP A 16 4.33 -8.76 -2.22
N GLU A 17 4.64 -7.78 -3.07
CA GLU A 17 4.46 -6.36 -2.82
C GLU A 17 3.21 -6.22 -1.97
N THR A 18 3.35 -5.81 -0.70
CA THR A 18 2.17 -5.51 0.11
C THR A 18 1.43 -4.48 -0.71
N THR A 19 0.27 -4.90 -1.21
CA THR A 19 -0.21 -4.44 -2.51
C THR A 19 -0.30 -2.94 -2.47
N GLY A 20 0.51 -2.27 -3.30
CA GLY A 20 0.34 -0.86 -3.57
C GLY A 20 -1.15 -0.61 -3.75
N GLY A 21 -1.68 0.34 -3.00
CA GLY A 21 -3.09 0.38 -2.69
C GLY A 21 -3.65 1.74 -3.01
N VAL A 22 -4.62 1.78 -3.92
CA VAL A 22 -5.39 2.98 -4.17
C VAL A 22 -6.49 3.08 -3.12
N ARG A 23 -6.45 4.13 -2.31
CA ARG A 23 -7.53 4.51 -1.39
C ARG A 23 -8.25 5.72 -1.95
N ARG A 24 -9.57 5.65 -1.99
CA ARG A 24 -10.43 6.72 -2.50
C ARG A 24 -11.55 6.97 -1.50
N GLU A 25 -11.90 8.24 -1.36
CA GLU A 25 -13.02 8.75 -0.57
C GLU A 25 -12.98 8.33 0.91
N TYR A 26 -11.78 8.22 1.49
CA TYR A 26 -11.64 7.89 2.91
C TYR A 26 -12.02 9.10 3.77
N PRO A 27 -13.02 8.98 4.66
CA PRO A 27 -13.50 10.11 5.45
C PRO A 27 -12.55 10.42 6.61
N VAL A 28 -12.21 11.69 6.77
CA VAL A 28 -11.40 12.20 7.89
C VAL A 28 -12.06 13.44 8.47
N ILE A 29 -12.11 13.52 9.81
CA ILE A 29 -12.53 14.72 10.52
C ILE A 29 -11.29 15.37 11.08
N PHE A 30 -11.06 16.64 10.78
CA PHE A 30 -9.98 17.42 11.38
C PHE A 30 -10.48 18.11 12.65
N PRO A 31 -10.15 17.64 13.86
CA PRO A 31 -10.61 18.27 15.10
C PRO A 31 -10.05 19.69 15.26
N ASP A 32 -8.75 19.87 14.98
CA ASP A 32 -8.10 21.18 14.82
C ASP A 32 -6.81 21.03 13.97
N GLN A 33 -5.63 21.38 14.49
CA GLN A 33 -4.33 21.30 13.80
C GLN A 33 -3.51 20.06 14.18
N GLU A 34 -4.13 19.13 14.88
CA GLU A 34 -3.51 17.87 15.28
C GLU A 34 -3.31 16.95 14.08
N TRP A 35 -2.28 16.11 14.17
CA TRP A 35 -2.06 15.05 13.21
C TRP A 35 -3.10 13.95 13.41
N VAL A 36 -3.74 13.56 12.31
CA VAL A 36 -4.72 12.48 12.23
C VAL A 36 -4.12 11.36 11.40
N ASP A 37 -4.17 10.14 11.91
CA ASP A 37 -3.75 8.95 11.18
C ASP A 37 -4.75 8.62 10.06
N ILE A 38 -4.23 8.35 8.86
CA ILE A 38 -5.00 7.71 7.78
C ILE A 38 -4.52 6.27 7.57
N PRO A 39 -5.38 5.33 7.16
CA PRO A 39 -5.01 3.92 7.08
C PRO A 39 -3.84 3.66 6.13
N GLY A 40 -2.75 3.13 6.68
CA GLY A 40 -1.53 2.81 5.93
C GLY A 40 -0.36 3.70 6.33
N ARG A 41 0.79 3.44 5.72
CA ARG A 41 2.05 4.19 5.87
C ARG A 41 2.75 4.20 4.51
N ASN A 42 3.80 5.01 4.36
CA ASN A 42 4.53 5.15 3.10
C ASN A 42 3.60 5.50 1.94
N LEU A 43 2.86 6.60 2.11
CA LEU A 43 2.02 7.15 1.06
C LEU A 43 2.91 7.57 -0.12
N ALA A 44 2.44 7.38 -1.35
CA ALA A 44 3.14 7.90 -2.52
C ALA A 44 3.16 9.43 -2.46
N GLU A 45 4.34 10.04 -2.62
CA GLU A 45 4.48 11.50 -2.62
C GLU A 45 3.52 12.14 -3.63
N ASN A 46 2.89 13.25 -3.24
CA ASN A 46 1.92 13.99 -4.05
C ASN A 46 0.66 13.20 -4.46
N SER A 47 0.43 11.98 -3.92
CA SER A 47 -0.79 11.22 -4.21
C SER A 47 -1.99 11.64 -3.38
N VAL A 48 -1.77 12.37 -2.27
CA VAL A 48 -2.82 12.74 -1.32
C VAL A 48 -3.64 13.90 -1.87
N ILE A 49 -4.93 13.65 -2.11
CA ILE A 49 -5.92 14.65 -2.51
C ILE A 49 -6.94 14.77 -1.38
N VAL A 50 -7.03 15.96 -0.78
CA VAL A 50 -8.07 16.28 0.21
C VAL A 50 -9.19 17.07 -0.47
N LYS A 51 -10.43 16.61 -0.32
CA LYS A 51 -11.59 17.21 -0.98
C LYS A 51 -12.83 17.18 -0.10
N ALA A 52 -13.75 18.13 -0.28
CA ALA A 52 -15.02 18.15 0.44
C ALA A 52 -16.14 18.75 -0.41
N VAL A 53 -17.39 18.39 -0.09
CA VAL A 53 -18.57 19.05 -0.66
C VAL A 53 -18.76 20.38 0.08
N ARG A 54 -18.61 21.51 -0.63
CA ARG A 54 -18.79 22.86 -0.04
C ARG A 54 -20.23 23.33 -0.08
N ASP A 55 -20.96 22.97 -1.13
CA ASP A 55 -22.35 23.36 -1.34
C ASP A 55 -23.19 22.14 -1.73
N TYR A 56 -24.40 22.09 -1.21
CA TYR A 56 -25.42 21.09 -1.54
C TYR A 56 -26.44 21.63 -2.56
N ALA A 57 -26.12 22.73 -3.24
CA ALA A 57 -26.79 23.12 -4.47
C ALA A 57 -26.16 22.41 -5.68
N PRO A 58 -26.97 21.76 -6.55
CA PRO A 58 -26.45 21.18 -7.78
C PRO A 58 -26.05 22.31 -8.76
N VAL A 59 -24.91 22.13 -9.42
CA VAL A 59 -24.54 22.96 -10.58
C VAL A 59 -25.41 22.56 -11.75
N PHE A 60 -25.88 23.56 -12.51
CA PHE A 60 -26.66 23.37 -13.73
C PHE A 60 -25.90 23.94 -14.93
N GLU A 61 -25.82 23.16 -16.01
CA GLU A 61 -25.24 23.57 -17.28
C GLU A 61 -26.08 23.08 -18.46
N GLU A 62 -26.27 23.92 -19.47
CA GLU A 62 -26.80 23.50 -20.78
C GLU A 62 -25.68 23.39 -21.79
N ILE A 63 -25.38 22.18 -22.22
CA ILE A 63 -24.17 21.87 -22.99
C ILE A 63 -24.58 21.20 -24.30
N THR A 64 -23.90 21.60 -25.39
CA THR A 64 -24.03 20.91 -26.68
C THR A 64 -22.98 19.81 -26.76
N THR A 65 -23.42 18.60 -27.08
CA THR A 65 -22.53 17.47 -27.30
C THR A 65 -21.62 17.75 -28.50
N VAL A 66 -20.32 17.47 -28.40
CA VAL A 66 -19.37 17.62 -29.51
C VAL A 66 -18.65 16.30 -29.68
N GLN A 67 -18.83 15.64 -30.84
CA GLN A 67 -18.19 14.35 -31.13
C GLN A 67 -18.40 13.28 -30.04
N GLY A 68 -19.59 13.23 -29.43
CA GLY A 68 -19.85 12.25 -28.39
C GLY A 68 -19.38 12.66 -26.98
N ILE A 69 -18.86 13.88 -26.80
CA ILE A 69 -18.28 14.34 -25.54
C ILE A 69 -18.99 15.60 -25.05
N LEU A 70 -19.20 15.67 -23.73
CA LEU A 70 -19.62 16.85 -22.99
C LEU A 70 -18.54 17.16 -21.96
N MET A 71 -18.06 18.40 -21.92
CA MET A 71 -17.11 18.87 -20.91
C MET A 71 -17.86 19.80 -19.95
N LEU A 72 -17.88 19.44 -18.66
CA LEU A 72 -18.48 20.26 -17.62
C LEU A 72 -17.52 21.37 -17.19
N SER A 73 -18.06 22.44 -16.60
CA SER A 73 -17.25 23.55 -16.11
C SER A 73 -16.43 23.20 -14.86
N ASN A 74 -16.81 22.15 -14.12
CA ASN A 74 -16.09 21.70 -12.93
C ASN A 74 -15.60 20.25 -13.07
N GLU A 75 -14.44 20.01 -12.46
CA GLU A 75 -13.82 18.69 -12.30
C GLU A 75 -14.20 18.06 -10.95
N CYS A 76 -13.68 16.86 -10.65
CA CYS A 76 -13.85 16.19 -9.37
C CYS A 76 -15.32 16.02 -8.95
N LEU A 77 -16.14 15.51 -9.87
CA LEU A 77 -17.56 15.28 -9.66
C LEU A 77 -17.81 14.27 -8.53
N LEU A 78 -18.88 14.50 -7.77
CA LEU A 78 -19.41 13.53 -6.83
C LEU A 78 -19.96 12.33 -7.62
N ARG A 79 -19.49 11.12 -7.29
CA ARG A 79 -19.92 9.89 -7.98
C ARG A 79 -21.43 9.69 -7.85
N GLY A 80 -22.07 9.31 -8.95
CA GLY A 80 -23.52 9.06 -9.00
C GLY A 80 -24.38 10.32 -8.83
N SER A 81 -23.80 11.51 -8.92
CA SER A 81 -24.52 12.78 -8.74
C SER A 81 -24.95 13.44 -10.05
N VAL A 82 -24.43 12.97 -11.19
CA VAL A 82 -24.65 13.56 -12.51
C VAL A 82 -25.97 13.10 -13.08
N THR A 83 -26.84 14.06 -13.41
CA THR A 83 -28.09 13.85 -14.12
C THR A 83 -28.03 14.56 -15.47
N VAL A 84 -28.26 13.84 -16.56
CA VAL A 84 -28.36 14.41 -17.91
C VAL A 84 -29.81 14.28 -18.39
N ALA A 85 -30.40 15.38 -18.87
CA ALA A 85 -31.73 15.40 -19.44
C ALA A 85 -31.78 16.12 -20.79
N SER A 86 -32.86 15.92 -21.55
CA SER A 86 -33.08 16.57 -22.85
C SER A 86 -33.13 18.10 -22.76
N ASP A 87 -33.57 18.64 -21.62
CA ASP A 87 -33.81 20.06 -21.39
C ASP A 87 -33.87 20.38 -19.89
N SER A 88 -33.89 21.67 -19.56
CA SER A 88 -33.95 22.18 -18.19
C SER A 88 -35.23 21.82 -17.44
N SER A 89 -36.26 21.31 -18.13
CA SER A 89 -37.54 20.89 -17.56
C SER A 89 -37.60 19.38 -17.28
N LEU A 90 -36.46 18.68 -17.41
CA LEU A 90 -36.32 17.25 -17.20
C LEU A 90 -37.18 16.39 -18.14
N GLY A 91 -37.37 16.82 -19.40
CA GLY A 91 -38.24 16.12 -20.37
C GLY A 91 -37.96 14.61 -20.50
N ILE A 92 -36.75 14.25 -20.95
CA ILE A 92 -36.23 12.88 -20.93
C ILE A 92 -34.99 12.86 -20.07
N ILE A 93 -34.99 12.07 -19.01
CA ILE A 93 -33.80 11.82 -18.18
C ILE A 93 -33.05 10.62 -18.77
N PHE A 94 -31.81 10.85 -19.20
CA PHE A 94 -30.94 9.82 -19.73
C PHE A 94 -30.28 9.04 -18.60
N ARG A 95 -29.86 7.81 -18.89
CA ARG A 95 -29.33 6.89 -17.88
C ARG A 95 -27.82 6.72 -18.00
N GLU A 96 -27.13 6.92 -16.88
CA GLU A 96 -25.70 6.62 -16.76
C GLU A 96 -25.44 5.12 -17.00
N ASN A 97 -24.34 4.82 -17.68
CA ASN A 97 -23.91 3.50 -18.17
C ASN A 97 -24.85 2.83 -19.19
N ILE A 98 -25.83 3.56 -19.72
CA ILE A 98 -26.69 3.11 -20.84
C ILE A 98 -26.63 4.13 -21.98
N ASP A 99 -26.91 5.40 -21.68
CA ASP A 99 -26.92 6.49 -22.66
C ASP A 99 -25.62 7.29 -22.64
N TYR A 100 -24.98 7.38 -21.47
CA TYR A 100 -23.72 8.09 -21.26
C TYR A 100 -22.88 7.46 -20.14
N SER A 101 -21.60 7.80 -20.04
CA SER A 101 -20.69 7.45 -18.94
C SER A 101 -19.98 8.69 -18.40
N VAL A 102 -19.61 8.69 -17.12
CA VAL A 102 -19.03 9.86 -16.44
C VAL A 102 -17.61 9.59 -15.98
N GLU A 103 -16.67 10.42 -16.45
CA GLU A 103 -15.31 10.51 -15.95
C GLU A 103 -15.25 11.61 -14.87
N CYS A 104 -15.50 11.20 -13.61
CA CYS A 104 -15.69 12.14 -12.50
C CYS A 104 -14.45 13.01 -12.22
N SER A 105 -13.23 12.48 -12.42
CA SER A 105 -12.00 13.24 -12.16
C SER A 105 -11.86 14.45 -13.07
N GLY A 106 -12.13 14.28 -14.37
CA GLY A 106 -11.97 15.33 -15.38
C GLY A 106 -13.23 16.12 -15.70
N GLY A 107 -14.38 15.81 -15.08
CA GLY A 107 -15.63 16.49 -15.42
C GLY A 107 -16.13 16.19 -16.83
N ILE A 108 -15.83 14.99 -17.35
CA ILE A 108 -16.15 14.62 -18.75
C ILE A 108 -17.30 13.62 -18.76
N ILE A 109 -18.29 13.85 -19.61
CA ILE A 109 -19.35 12.88 -19.91
C ILE A 109 -19.17 12.40 -21.34
N ARG A 110 -19.15 11.07 -21.54
CA ARG A 110 -19.01 10.43 -22.86
C ARG A 110 -20.31 9.72 -23.21
N LEU A 111 -20.83 10.02 -24.39
CA LEU A 111 -22.00 9.36 -24.96
C LEU A 111 -21.66 7.91 -25.29
N ILE A 112 -22.57 7.00 -24.96
CA ILE A 112 -22.44 5.58 -25.29
C ILE A 112 -23.03 5.35 -26.67
N GLU A 113 -22.30 4.65 -27.54
CA GLU A 113 -22.79 4.29 -28.87
C GLU A 113 -24.08 3.45 -28.76
N GLY A 114 -25.11 3.82 -29.53
CA GLY A 114 -26.44 3.20 -29.44
C GLY A 114 -27.31 3.73 -28.29
N GLY A 115 -26.81 4.67 -27.48
CA GLY A 115 -27.58 5.39 -26.47
C GLY A 115 -28.64 6.32 -27.06
N SER A 116 -29.55 6.79 -26.20
CA SER A 116 -30.72 7.58 -26.60
C SER A 116 -30.44 9.07 -26.79
N ILE A 117 -29.24 9.54 -26.43
CA ILE A 117 -28.85 10.93 -26.61
C ILE A 117 -28.33 11.13 -28.04
N PRO A 118 -28.99 11.96 -28.88
CA PRO A 118 -28.52 12.21 -30.23
C PRO A 118 -27.17 12.93 -30.25
N ALA A 119 -26.34 12.63 -31.26
CA ALA A 119 -25.14 13.40 -31.53
C ALA A 119 -25.47 14.87 -31.83
N ASP A 120 -24.59 15.76 -31.41
CA ASP A 120 -24.70 17.22 -31.53
C ASP A 120 -25.98 17.82 -30.91
N SER A 121 -26.68 17.06 -30.06
CA SER A 121 -27.81 17.56 -29.29
C SER A 121 -27.36 18.46 -28.13
N ARG A 122 -28.25 19.39 -27.76
CA ARG A 122 -28.13 20.19 -26.55
C ARG A 122 -28.85 19.47 -25.42
N VAL A 123 -28.17 19.31 -24.29
CA VAL A 123 -28.69 18.63 -23.10
C VAL A 123 -28.53 19.54 -21.89
N ALA A 124 -29.37 19.30 -20.88
CA ALA A 124 -29.27 19.90 -19.56
C ALA A 124 -28.57 18.93 -18.61
N VAL A 125 -27.56 19.40 -17.89
CA VAL A 125 -26.78 18.59 -16.94
C VAL A 125 -26.86 19.22 -15.56
N TRP A 126 -27.15 18.40 -14.56
CA TRP A 126 -27.03 18.75 -13.15
C TRP A 126 -26.02 17.85 -12.48
N TYR A 127 -25.19 18.40 -11.60
CA TYR A 127 -24.21 17.61 -10.88
C TYR A 127 -23.73 18.29 -9.60
N TYR A 128 -23.08 17.50 -8.75
CA TYR A 128 -22.34 17.99 -7.59
C TYR A 128 -20.85 17.72 -7.81
N TYR A 129 -20.00 18.55 -7.21
CA TYR A 129 -18.55 18.41 -7.31
C TYR A 129 -17.89 18.67 -5.97
N TYR A 130 -16.71 18.08 -5.79
CA TYR A 130 -15.90 18.34 -4.62
C TYR A 130 -15.02 19.57 -4.85
N SER A 131 -14.91 20.42 -3.82
CA SER A 131 -13.84 21.40 -3.74
C SER A 131 -12.58 20.72 -3.24
N ARG A 132 -11.48 20.90 -3.97
CA ARG A 132 -10.15 20.42 -3.57
C ARG A 132 -9.48 21.44 -2.67
N TYR A 133 -8.77 20.94 -1.65
CA TYR A 133 -7.86 21.71 -0.84
C TYR A 133 -6.44 21.52 -1.34
N ASN A 134 -5.56 22.47 -1.04
CA ASN A 134 -4.18 22.47 -1.51
C ASN A 134 -3.23 22.07 -0.38
N GLU A 135 -2.33 21.14 -0.66
CA GLU A 135 -1.25 20.81 0.27
C GLU A 135 -0.32 22.01 0.44
N GLY A 136 0.16 22.24 1.66
CA GLY A 136 1.05 23.34 2.02
C GLY A 136 0.33 24.64 2.36
N SER A 137 -0.91 24.86 1.90
CA SER A 137 -1.76 25.97 2.35
C SER A 137 -2.90 25.53 3.26
N ASP A 138 -3.58 24.44 2.91
CA ASP A 138 -4.76 23.97 3.65
C ASP A 138 -4.45 22.82 4.61
N TYR A 139 -3.57 21.91 4.18
CA TYR A 139 -3.18 20.74 4.94
C TYR A 139 -1.71 20.41 4.73
N SER A 140 -1.18 19.53 5.58
CA SER A 140 0.17 18.97 5.48
C SER A 140 0.10 17.47 5.72
N VAL A 141 0.92 16.72 4.99
CA VAL A 141 0.99 15.27 5.03
C VAL A 141 2.37 14.83 5.55
N ASP A 142 2.39 13.85 6.45
CA ASP A 142 3.58 13.05 6.77
C ASP A 142 3.44 11.75 5.98
N TYR A 143 4.05 11.74 4.78
CA TYR A 143 3.92 10.65 3.81
C TYR A 143 4.45 9.32 4.36
N ASP A 144 5.53 9.35 5.13
CA ASP A 144 6.12 8.14 5.74
C ASP A 144 5.18 7.54 6.79
N LYS A 145 4.63 8.37 7.67
CA LYS A 145 3.79 7.90 8.78
C LYS A 145 2.33 7.70 8.41
N GLY A 146 1.90 8.17 7.25
CA GLY A 146 0.48 8.13 6.87
C GLY A 146 -0.37 9.05 7.74
N MET A 147 0.15 10.24 8.06
CA MET A 147 -0.58 11.21 8.88
C MET A 147 -0.89 12.46 8.07
N ILE A 148 -2.00 13.11 8.42
CA ILE A 148 -2.41 14.36 7.82
C ILE A 148 -2.89 15.33 8.88
N ARG A 149 -2.63 16.63 8.70
CA ARG A 149 -3.17 17.67 9.58
C ARG A 149 -3.65 18.88 8.80
N ARG A 150 -4.56 19.62 9.41
CA ARG A 150 -4.97 20.96 8.97
C ARG A 150 -3.90 22.00 9.28
N LEU A 151 -3.79 23.03 8.44
CA LEU A 151 -2.96 24.22 8.71
C LEU A 151 -3.79 25.37 9.29
N THR A 152 -3.16 26.29 10.03
CA THR A 152 -3.85 27.34 10.79
C THR A 152 -4.72 28.26 9.93
N ASN A 153 -4.25 28.58 8.71
CA ASN A 153 -4.93 29.49 7.77
C ASN A 153 -5.60 28.72 6.61
N SER A 154 -6.01 27.48 6.84
CA SER A 154 -6.68 26.68 5.82
C SER A 154 -8.12 27.09 5.61
N ASP A 155 -8.62 26.81 4.41
CA ASP A 155 -10.05 26.87 4.11
C ASP A 155 -10.85 25.73 4.78
N ILE A 156 -10.16 24.67 5.21
CA ILE A 156 -10.74 23.56 5.95
C ILE A 156 -11.15 24.08 7.34
N GLN A 157 -12.42 23.90 7.72
CA GLN A 157 -12.90 24.33 9.03
C GLN A 157 -12.57 23.29 10.12
N PRO A 158 -12.30 23.70 11.37
CA PRO A 158 -12.25 22.78 12.50
C PRO A 158 -13.54 21.97 12.62
N GLY A 159 -13.41 20.67 12.81
CA GLY A 159 -14.52 19.71 12.85
C GLY A 159 -15.11 19.34 11.48
N GLN A 160 -14.60 19.87 10.37
CA GLN A 160 -15.09 19.51 9.04
C GLN A 160 -14.68 18.09 8.66
N THR A 161 -15.65 17.32 8.14
CA THR A 161 -15.38 16.06 7.47
C THR A 161 -14.90 16.32 6.04
N VAL A 162 -13.72 15.82 5.71
CA VAL A 162 -13.16 15.79 4.35
C VAL A 162 -13.08 14.35 3.86
N LEU A 163 -12.91 14.18 2.56
CA LEU A 163 -12.61 12.92 1.91
C LEU A 163 -11.19 12.96 1.39
N ILE A 164 -10.46 11.87 1.58
CA ILE A 164 -9.06 11.77 1.19
C ILE A 164 -8.90 10.62 0.20
N ASP A 165 -8.32 10.94 -0.96
CA ASP A 165 -7.79 9.97 -1.90
C ASP A 165 -6.27 9.92 -1.73
N TYR A 166 -5.66 8.74 -1.74
CA TYR A 166 -4.22 8.58 -1.68
C TYR A 166 -3.80 7.23 -2.22
N ASP A 167 -2.53 7.13 -2.62
CA ASP A 167 -1.93 5.89 -3.07
C ASP A 167 -0.89 5.45 -2.04
N LEU A 168 -0.85 4.16 -1.74
CA LEU A 168 0.18 3.56 -0.89
C LEU A 168 1.31 3.06 -1.78
N LEU A 169 2.56 3.44 -1.45
CA LEU A 169 3.72 2.76 -2.00
C LEU A 169 3.72 1.33 -1.47
N SER A 170 4.12 0.39 -2.33
CA SER A 170 4.57 -0.90 -1.86
C SER A 170 5.73 -0.64 -0.90
N ALA A 171 5.50 -0.89 0.38
CA ALA A 171 6.50 -0.60 1.39
C ALA A 171 7.70 -1.53 1.13
N SER A 172 8.87 -0.97 0.84
CA SER A 172 10.15 -1.70 0.77
C SER A 172 10.64 -2.10 2.18
N VAL A 173 9.72 -2.56 3.03
CA VAL A 173 9.98 -3.18 4.34
C VAL A 173 10.95 -4.36 4.18
N ASP A 174 11.08 -4.87 2.97
CA ASP A 174 11.94 -5.97 2.58
C ASP A 174 13.44 -5.67 2.76
N ASP A 175 13.96 -4.51 2.35
CA ASP A 175 15.42 -4.38 2.23
C ASP A 175 16.13 -4.25 3.57
N ASP A 176 15.57 -3.47 4.49
CA ASP A 176 16.12 -3.34 5.84
C ASP A 176 15.89 -4.60 6.68
N LEU A 177 14.73 -5.27 6.54
CA LEU A 177 14.46 -6.53 7.24
C LEU A 177 15.31 -7.67 6.68
N ILE A 178 15.46 -7.78 5.37
CA ILE A 178 16.33 -8.77 4.73
C ILE A 178 17.79 -8.49 5.12
N ALA A 179 18.25 -7.23 5.09
CA ALA A 179 19.61 -6.87 5.52
C ALA A 179 19.84 -7.21 7.00
N GLY A 180 18.88 -6.90 7.88
CA GLY A 180 18.92 -7.26 9.29
C GLY A 180 18.99 -8.77 9.52
N ALA A 181 18.12 -9.53 8.85
CA ALA A 181 18.09 -11.00 8.94
C ALA A 181 19.37 -11.65 8.39
N VAL A 182 19.92 -11.14 7.29
CA VAL A 182 21.20 -11.57 6.71
C VAL A 182 22.34 -11.29 7.68
N SER A 183 22.38 -10.10 8.29
CA SER A 183 23.41 -9.73 9.25
C SER A 183 23.36 -10.63 10.49
N GLU A 184 22.16 -10.90 11.03
CA GLU A 184 21.98 -11.76 12.20
C GLU A 184 22.38 -13.22 11.90
N ALA A 185 21.95 -13.76 10.76
CA ALA A 185 22.28 -15.12 10.36
C ALA A 185 23.79 -15.33 10.18
N ASN A 186 24.46 -14.39 9.50
CA ASN A 186 25.92 -14.43 9.34
C ASN A 186 26.63 -14.39 10.69
N ALA A 187 26.22 -13.50 11.61
CA ALA A 187 26.82 -13.41 12.94
C ALA A 187 26.63 -14.70 13.77
N ILE A 188 25.49 -15.39 13.64
CA ILE A 188 25.25 -16.68 14.31
C ILE A 188 26.16 -17.77 13.75
N ILE A 189 26.29 -17.87 12.43
CA ILE A 189 27.16 -18.86 11.78
C ILE A 189 28.62 -18.63 12.17
N GLU A 190 29.11 -17.39 12.06
CA GLU A 190 30.47 -17.01 12.46
C GLU A 190 30.71 -17.37 13.93
N LYS A 191 29.80 -17.01 14.83
CA LYS A 191 30.03 -17.22 16.28
C LYS A 191 29.92 -18.68 16.72
N GLN A 192 29.01 -19.46 16.13
CA GLN A 192 28.63 -20.78 16.67
C GLN A 192 29.16 -21.96 15.87
N ILE A 193 29.42 -21.77 14.58
CA ILE A 193 29.72 -22.87 13.65
C ILE A 193 31.12 -22.72 13.06
N ASP A 194 31.51 -21.50 12.68
CA ASP A 194 32.82 -21.21 12.08
C ASP A 194 33.57 -20.08 12.81
N PRO A 195 33.85 -20.20 14.12
CA PRO A 195 34.49 -19.14 14.91
C PRO A 195 35.90 -18.79 14.43
N ASP A 196 36.59 -19.75 13.82
CA ASP A 196 37.95 -19.60 13.30
C ASP A 196 37.99 -19.29 11.79
N GLY A 197 36.83 -19.17 11.13
CA GLY A 197 36.73 -18.88 9.69
C GLY A 197 37.33 -19.97 8.78
N GLN A 198 37.36 -21.21 9.25
CA GLN A 198 38.00 -22.36 8.57
C GLN A 198 37.17 -22.92 7.42
N TYR A 199 35.84 -22.74 7.47
CA TYR A 199 34.94 -23.31 6.46
C TYR A 199 34.77 -22.40 5.23
N GLY A 200 35.06 -21.10 5.36
CA GLY A 200 35.13 -20.18 4.22
C GLY A 200 33.87 -20.20 3.32
N ALA A 201 34.05 -20.33 2.01
CA ALA A 201 32.95 -20.34 1.03
C ALA A 201 32.28 -21.72 0.86
N ASP A 202 32.13 -22.49 1.93
CA ASP A 202 31.43 -23.77 1.88
C ASP A 202 29.96 -23.59 1.49
N ILE A 203 29.53 -24.28 0.43
CA ILE A 203 28.18 -24.14 -0.16
C ILE A 203 27.10 -24.59 0.83
N ALA A 204 27.36 -25.62 1.64
CA ALA A 204 26.39 -26.09 2.62
C ALA A 204 26.27 -25.10 3.78
N LEU A 205 27.36 -24.45 4.20
CA LEU A 205 27.32 -23.37 5.19
C LEU A 205 26.62 -22.11 4.65
N GLN A 206 26.85 -21.75 3.39
CA GLN A 206 26.12 -20.68 2.69
C GLN A 206 24.62 -20.97 2.61
N THR A 207 24.25 -22.21 2.29
CA THR A 207 22.84 -22.64 2.23
C THR A 207 22.22 -22.60 3.63
N ALA A 208 22.93 -23.09 4.64
CA ALA A 208 22.49 -23.04 6.04
C ALA A 208 22.31 -21.59 6.52
N ALA A 209 23.27 -20.70 6.24
CA ALA A 209 23.17 -19.27 6.55
C ALA A 209 21.96 -18.62 5.88
N THR A 210 21.68 -18.97 4.63
CA THR A 210 20.53 -18.46 3.88
C THR A 210 19.21 -18.94 4.48
N TYR A 211 19.10 -20.23 4.84
CA TYR A 211 17.91 -20.77 5.50
C TYR A 211 17.68 -20.17 6.88
N LEU A 212 18.76 -19.92 7.62
CA LEU A 212 18.70 -19.23 8.90
C LEU A 212 18.18 -17.80 8.73
N ALA A 213 18.72 -17.05 7.77
CA ALA A 213 18.27 -15.69 7.45
C ALA A 213 16.79 -15.66 7.08
N VAL A 214 16.34 -16.58 6.22
CA VAL A 214 14.91 -16.72 5.87
C VAL A 214 14.07 -17.01 7.11
N SER A 215 14.52 -17.90 8.01
CA SER A 215 13.77 -18.19 9.25
C SER A 215 13.62 -16.96 10.15
N ILE A 216 14.67 -16.13 10.24
CA ILE A 216 14.67 -14.89 11.04
C ILE A 216 13.72 -13.88 10.41
N LEU A 217 13.82 -13.71 9.09
CA LEU A 217 12.98 -12.83 8.30
C LEU A 217 11.49 -13.19 8.44
N CYS A 218 11.13 -14.47 8.35
CA CYS A 218 9.77 -14.95 8.58
C CYS A 218 9.25 -14.62 9.98
N ARG A 219 10.10 -14.70 11.02
CA ARG A 219 9.71 -14.33 12.39
C ARG A 219 9.52 -12.82 12.55
N MET A 220 10.36 -12.01 11.90
CA MET A 220 10.21 -10.55 11.85
C MET A 220 8.89 -10.17 11.14
N ALA A 221 8.60 -10.81 10.01
CA ALA A 221 7.35 -10.62 9.26
C ALA A 221 6.11 -11.03 10.07
N ALA A 222 6.17 -12.17 10.77
CA ALA A 222 5.09 -12.61 11.66
C ALA A 222 4.85 -11.63 12.81
N ALA A 223 5.90 -11.11 13.43
CA ALA A 223 5.79 -10.09 14.48
C ALA A 223 5.15 -8.81 13.94
N GLY A 224 5.52 -8.37 12.73
CA GLY A 224 4.87 -7.26 12.04
C GLY A 224 3.38 -7.53 11.78
N GLY A 225 3.03 -8.73 11.32
CA GLY A 225 1.65 -9.15 11.10
C GLY A 225 0.80 -9.16 12.37
N LEU A 226 1.35 -9.63 13.50
CA LEU A 226 0.64 -9.65 14.79
C LEU A 226 0.35 -8.24 15.31
N LEU A 227 1.20 -7.26 15.00
CA LEU A 227 0.99 -5.85 15.36
C LEU A 227 -0.08 -5.16 14.49
N ALA A 228 -0.45 -5.74 13.34
CA ALA A 228 -1.36 -5.15 12.36
C ALA A 228 -2.87 -5.49 12.57
N GLY A 229 -3.24 -6.20 13.64
CA GLY A 229 -4.63 -6.50 13.98
C GLY A 229 -5.19 -7.80 13.38
N SER A 230 -6.53 -7.92 13.31
CA SER A 230 -7.24 -9.20 13.12
C SER A 230 -6.95 -9.92 11.79
N THR A 231 -6.72 -9.19 10.69
CA THR A 231 -6.30 -9.77 9.40
C THR A 231 -4.83 -10.19 9.39
N GLY A 232 -4.00 -9.63 10.26
CA GLY A 232 -2.58 -9.94 10.39
C GLY A 232 -2.30 -11.28 11.09
N TYR A 233 -3.26 -11.82 11.84
CA TYR A 233 -3.10 -13.09 12.58
C TYR A 233 -2.93 -14.31 11.66
N HIS A 234 -3.74 -14.41 10.60
CA HIS A 234 -3.63 -15.52 9.64
C HIS A 234 -2.31 -15.47 8.88
N ASN A 235 -1.90 -14.27 8.44
CA ASN A 235 -0.62 -14.08 7.77
C ASN A 235 0.56 -14.39 8.71
N ALA A 236 0.47 -13.98 9.98
CA ALA A 236 1.50 -14.29 10.98
C ALA A 236 1.67 -15.80 11.20
N SER A 237 0.59 -16.58 11.22
CA SER A 237 0.68 -18.03 11.37
C SER A 237 1.39 -18.72 10.19
N ALA A 238 1.11 -18.29 8.95
CA ALA A 238 1.78 -18.81 7.76
C ALA A 238 3.27 -18.45 7.74
N TRP A 239 3.62 -17.21 8.15
CA TRP A 239 5.00 -16.78 8.28
C TRP A 239 5.75 -17.60 9.34
N LEU A 240 5.15 -17.86 10.49
CA LEU A 240 5.76 -18.70 11.52
C LEU A 240 6.00 -20.12 11.03
N GLU A 241 5.01 -20.74 10.36
CA GLU A 241 5.16 -22.09 9.80
C GLU A 241 6.30 -22.17 8.78
N LEU A 242 6.36 -21.21 7.86
CA LEU A 242 7.45 -21.12 6.88
C LEU A 242 8.81 -20.95 7.57
N GLY A 243 8.89 -20.06 8.57
CA GLY A 243 10.08 -19.82 9.36
C GLY A 243 10.58 -21.08 10.08
N GLU A 244 9.68 -21.86 10.66
CA GLU A 244 10.02 -23.13 11.34
C GLU A 244 10.51 -24.21 10.36
N ASN A 245 9.95 -24.27 9.15
CA ASN A 245 10.42 -25.20 8.12
C ASN A 245 11.86 -24.88 7.68
N TYR A 246 12.16 -23.61 7.37
CA TYR A 246 13.52 -23.18 7.05
C TYR A 246 14.50 -23.36 8.22
N ARG A 247 14.04 -23.13 9.46
CA ARG A 247 14.85 -23.38 10.66
C ARG A 247 15.21 -24.86 10.79
N ARG A 248 14.26 -25.77 10.54
CA ARG A 248 14.49 -27.21 10.57
C ARG A 248 15.50 -27.65 9.51
N ASP A 249 15.40 -27.10 8.30
CA ASP A 249 16.31 -27.42 7.21
C ASP A 249 17.73 -26.90 7.47
N TYR A 250 17.85 -25.69 8.04
CA TYR A 250 19.10 -25.17 8.58
C TYR A 250 19.73 -26.11 9.62
N GLU A 251 18.96 -26.56 10.62
CA GLU A 251 19.48 -27.46 11.66
C GLU A 251 19.91 -28.81 11.11
N ASN A 252 19.19 -29.33 10.11
CA ASN A 252 19.54 -30.57 9.43
C ASN A 252 20.87 -30.45 8.67
N LEU A 253 21.08 -29.33 7.97
CA LEU A 253 22.34 -29.06 7.26
C LEU A 253 23.52 -28.94 8.22
N LEU A 254 23.33 -28.37 9.40
CA LEU A 254 24.41 -28.19 10.37
C LEU A 254 24.84 -29.47 11.11
N LYS A 255 24.07 -30.57 11.02
CA LYS A 255 24.44 -31.84 11.66
C LYS A 255 25.77 -32.39 11.15
N SER A 256 26.15 -32.12 9.91
CA SER A 256 27.45 -32.53 9.35
C SER A 256 28.63 -31.71 9.87
N PHE A 257 28.39 -30.46 10.30
CA PHE A 257 29.43 -29.54 10.79
C PHE A 257 29.65 -29.67 12.31
N ARG A 258 28.65 -30.13 13.05
CA ARG A 258 28.78 -30.48 14.47
C ARG A 258 29.46 -31.83 14.63
N VAL A 259 30.76 -31.90 14.39
CA VAL A 259 31.57 -33.08 14.72
C VAL A 259 31.42 -33.37 16.22
N ARG A 260 31.06 -34.63 16.56
CA ARG A 260 30.90 -35.13 17.93
C ARG A 260 32.08 -34.65 18.80
N SER A 261 31.79 -33.84 19.81
CA SER A 261 32.78 -33.53 20.84
C SER A 261 33.25 -34.84 21.49
N SER A 262 34.51 -35.21 21.21
CA SER A 262 35.37 -36.08 22.01
C SER A 262 34.73 -37.36 22.59
N ARG A 263 34.93 -38.51 21.93
CA ARG A 263 35.21 -39.73 22.69
C ARG A 263 36.52 -39.50 23.43
N LEU A 264 36.43 -39.29 24.75
CA LEU A 264 37.58 -39.32 25.66
C LEU A 264 38.34 -40.63 25.43
N SER A 265 39.58 -40.56 24.93
CA SER A 265 40.52 -41.68 25.03
C SER A 265 40.81 -41.89 26.51
N GLY A 266 40.37 -43.02 27.06
CA GLY A 266 40.70 -43.44 28.41
C GLY A 266 42.22 -43.61 28.58
N PRO A 267 42.74 -43.48 29.81
CA PRO A 267 44.17 -43.47 30.06
C PRO A 267 44.79 -44.82 29.70
N ALA A 268 45.90 -44.79 28.96
CA ALA A 268 46.74 -45.95 28.75
C ALA A 268 47.44 -46.30 30.07
N HIS A 269 47.09 -47.44 30.65
CA HIS A 269 47.88 -48.03 31.74
C HIS A 269 49.01 -48.88 31.14
N SER A 270 50.22 -48.50 31.54
CA SER A 270 51.51 -49.20 31.42
C SER A 270 51.49 -50.61 32.02
#